data_AF-A0A9D5IIL2-F1
#
_entry.id   AF-A0A9D5IIL2-F1
#
_cell.length_a   1.000
_cell.length_b   1.000
_cell.length_c   1.000
_cell.angle_alpha   90.00
_cell.angle_beta   90.00
_cell.angle_gamma   90.00
#
_symmetry.space_group_name_H-M   'P 1'
#
loop_
_entity.id
_entity.type
_entity.pdbx_description
1 polymer ?
#
loop_
_entity_poly.entity_id
_entity_poly.type
_entity_poly.pdbx_seq_one_letter_code
_entity_poly.pdbx_strand_id
1 'polypeptide(L)'
;MPLCGHGPNGLAGRPLPCLAVLHAREPSMNERNIPAETASAPQKKQPLGLSFNQEALHASTATDTKERANATLYEAGKTYATQLARLQAGRNKKATANDVTATCNTPAKEVNFAIAFADAVDLIAGNCRGNARELLLSDHRRLSAEMVMKISRTHADRQRFALEQARADRDPLRKPEGVDPPFDTQGYAEVNSRMARNAGLIDYIANGLQVTPRIEWPDDEVLERCREELRRIIVACRSVSDLLRKAGGKLKHDSPRRPWRCRKEPCSAHATNIVRDIASVRGIAEKNVRELPRVVRETPPTREEADTVLERTSVLAESAKRCRDIIEARDHDLRTGPSPVFGTYITFFQLPQAVTRVRIGALGTFGFPAGCYAYLGSAFGGGGVWARTNRHLTADTPKKWNIDWLKPRCTPVAVWWTNERRHVEFDWADLLADLPGATFPVRRFGGNDNPSAEAHLVRFDTVPALATFQRRVQHAMPGHALIHEKTVNRRTRHGWPD
;
A
#
# COMPACT_ATOMS: atom_id res chain seq x y z
N MET A 1 16.15 -22.93 51.50
CA MET A 1 15.69 -22.83 52.90
C MET A 1 16.23 -21.55 53.51
N PRO A 2 15.44 -20.86 54.35
CA PRO A 2 15.41 -19.40 54.41
C PRO A 2 15.69 -18.83 55.82
N LEU A 3 15.92 -17.52 55.93
CA LEU A 3 15.56 -16.69 57.09
C LEU A 3 15.19 -15.30 56.52
N CYS A 4 13.91 -14.92 56.42
CA CYS A 4 13.08 -14.25 57.46
C CYS A 4 13.67 -12.88 57.88
N GLY A 5 12.99 -11.74 57.86
CA GLY A 5 11.59 -11.38 57.64
C GLY A 5 11.35 -9.98 58.26
N HIS A 6 10.17 -9.40 57.98
CA HIS A 6 9.47 -8.27 58.65
C HIS A 6 9.12 -7.09 57.71
N GLY A 7 7.85 -7.05 57.27
CA GLY A 7 7.07 -5.80 57.18
C GLY A 7 6.50 -5.44 58.57
N PRO A 8 5.53 -4.50 58.74
CA PRO A 8 4.55 -4.03 57.75
C PRO A 8 4.21 -2.51 57.81
N ASN A 9 3.13 -2.12 57.11
CA ASN A 9 2.34 -0.88 57.16
C ASN A 9 2.85 0.31 56.32
N GLY A 10 2.04 1.04 55.54
CA GLY A 10 0.59 1.06 55.45
C GLY A 10 0.09 1.87 54.25
N LEU A 11 -1.19 1.68 53.96
CA LEU A 11 -2.01 2.31 52.94
C LEU A 11 -2.06 3.84 53.07
N ALA A 12 -1.99 4.55 51.94
CA ALA A 12 -2.75 5.78 51.72
C ALA A 12 -2.84 6.05 50.22
N GLY A 13 -4.02 5.79 49.65
CA GLY A 13 -4.40 6.25 48.32
C GLY A 13 -4.48 7.78 48.29
N ARG A 14 -4.16 8.37 47.14
CA ARG A 14 -4.53 9.75 46.81
C ARG A 14 -4.99 9.86 45.35
N PRO A 15 -5.91 10.79 45.06
CA PRO A 15 -6.98 10.58 44.09
C PRO A 15 -6.74 11.29 42.76
N LEU A 16 -7.49 10.82 41.76
CA LEU A 16 -7.77 11.50 40.50
C LEU A 16 -8.41 12.88 40.75
N PRO A 17 -8.07 13.94 40.00
CA PRO A 17 -8.87 15.15 39.99
C PRO A 17 -9.98 15.03 38.94
N CYS A 18 -11.23 15.03 39.42
CA CYS A 18 -12.43 15.26 38.63
C CYS A 18 -12.55 16.74 38.21
N LEU A 19 -13.15 16.92 37.04
CA LEU A 19 -13.99 18.03 36.57
C LEU A 19 -13.85 19.39 37.29
N ALA A 20 -13.27 20.35 36.58
CA ALA A 20 -13.61 21.76 36.74
C ALA A 20 -14.67 22.14 35.69
N VAL A 21 -15.89 22.35 36.18
CA VAL A 21 -17.00 23.02 35.50
C VAL A 21 -16.66 24.51 35.41
N LEU A 22 -16.64 25.06 34.19
CA LEU A 22 -16.73 26.50 33.98
C LEU A 22 -18.00 26.79 33.17
N HIS A 23 -18.95 27.42 33.86
CA HIS A 23 -20.16 28.01 33.33
C HIS A 23 -19.88 29.40 32.71
N ALA A 24 -20.79 29.76 31.79
CA ALA A 24 -21.11 31.10 31.26
C ALA A 24 -20.30 31.51 30.02
N ARG A 25 -20.89 32.01 28.91
CA ARG A 25 -22.14 32.77 28.72
C ARG A 25 -22.69 32.57 27.30
N GLU A 26 -24.02 32.48 27.16
CA GLU A 26 -24.75 32.77 25.93
C GLU A 26 -24.82 34.28 25.64
N PRO A 27 -25.07 34.67 24.38
CA PRO A 27 -26.17 35.57 24.10
C PRO A 27 -27.05 35.00 22.96
N SER A 28 -28.34 34.78 23.23
CA SER A 28 -29.44 35.75 23.03
C SER A 28 -29.76 36.05 21.56
N MET A 29 -30.94 35.55 21.18
CA MET A 29 -31.72 35.90 20.00
C MET A 29 -31.80 37.41 19.73
N ASN A 30 -31.93 37.77 18.45
CA ASN A 30 -32.79 38.87 18.05
C ASN A 30 -33.39 38.56 16.68
N GLU A 31 -34.67 38.20 16.68
CA GLU A 31 -35.56 38.24 15.53
C GLU A 31 -35.89 39.70 15.19
N ARG A 32 -35.99 40.01 13.88
CA ARG A 32 -36.94 41.00 13.34
C ARG A 32 -37.05 40.87 11.81
N ASN A 33 -38.13 40.19 11.40
CA ASN A 33 -39.07 40.41 10.27
C ASN A 33 -38.70 41.39 9.13
N ILE A 34 -38.67 40.95 7.85
CA ILE A 34 -39.73 40.89 6.77
C ILE A 34 -39.43 41.97 5.68
N PRO A 35 -39.73 41.82 4.35
CA PRO A 35 -40.69 40.92 3.68
C PRO A 35 -40.19 40.07 2.50
N ALA A 36 -41.09 39.18 2.11
CA ALA A 36 -41.10 38.31 0.94
C ALA A 36 -41.25 39.07 -0.39
N GLU A 37 -40.54 38.59 -1.42
CA GLU A 37 -41.01 38.68 -2.79
C GLU A 37 -40.54 37.47 -3.62
N THR A 38 -41.49 37.01 -4.42
CA THR A 38 -41.59 35.87 -5.32
C THR A 38 -40.40 35.59 -6.26
N ALA A 39 -40.03 34.31 -6.43
CA ALA A 39 -39.56 33.79 -7.72
C ALA A 39 -39.77 32.27 -7.83
N SER A 40 -40.53 31.90 -8.87
CA SER A 40 -41.07 30.58 -9.16
C SER A 40 -40.06 29.64 -9.84
N ALA A 41 -40.20 28.33 -9.58
CA ALA A 41 -39.42 27.25 -10.18
C ALA A 41 -39.86 26.97 -11.65
N PRO A 42 -38.95 26.53 -12.55
CA PRO A 42 -39.35 26.16 -13.90
C PRO A 42 -39.81 24.70 -13.98
N GLN A 43 -41.03 24.52 -14.47
CA GLN A 43 -41.67 23.25 -14.80
C GLN A 43 -41.08 22.58 -16.05
N LYS A 44 -41.11 21.26 -16.01
CA LYS A 44 -40.88 20.32 -17.12
C LYS A 44 -41.83 20.61 -18.29
N LYS A 45 -41.27 20.71 -19.51
CA LYS A 45 -42.04 20.61 -20.77
C LYS A 45 -42.00 19.16 -21.28
N GLN A 46 -43.17 18.59 -21.52
CA GLN A 46 -43.40 17.46 -22.41
C GLN A 46 -44.06 17.95 -23.72
N PRO A 47 -44.00 17.18 -24.82
CA PRO A 47 -44.12 17.68 -26.19
C PRO A 47 -45.56 17.69 -26.75
N LEU A 48 -45.80 18.57 -27.75
CA LEU A 48 -46.94 18.55 -28.68
C LEU A 48 -46.75 17.41 -29.71
N GLY A 49 -47.73 16.50 -29.89
CA GLY A 49 -48.74 16.50 -30.99
C GLY A 49 -48.23 15.68 -32.20
N LEU A 50 -48.96 14.81 -32.91
CA LEU A 50 -50.38 14.60 -33.15
C LEU A 50 -50.59 13.25 -33.88
N SER A 51 -51.68 12.56 -33.52
CA SER A 51 -52.59 11.75 -34.37
C SER A 51 -52.10 10.49 -35.11
N PHE A 52 -52.71 9.33 -34.82
CA PHE A 52 -53.65 8.66 -35.76
C PHE A 52 -54.44 7.50 -35.09
N ASN A 53 -55.76 7.71 -35.04
CA ASN A 53 -56.93 6.82 -34.92
C ASN A 53 -56.89 5.45 -34.22
N GLN A 54 -57.72 5.37 -33.17
CA GLN A 54 -58.30 4.17 -32.60
C GLN A 54 -59.74 4.07 -33.14
N GLU A 55 -60.07 2.99 -33.85
CA GLU A 55 -61.38 2.29 -33.83
C GLU A 55 -61.46 1.24 -34.94
N ALA A 56 -61.42 -0.03 -34.54
CA ALA A 56 -62.24 -1.10 -35.12
C ALA A 56 -62.24 -2.26 -34.13
N LEU A 57 -63.34 -2.38 -33.37
CA LEU A 57 -63.69 -3.59 -32.63
C LEU A 57 -63.93 -4.73 -33.64
N HIS A 58 -63.16 -5.80 -33.56
CA HIS A 58 -63.68 -7.15 -33.80
C HIS A 58 -63.01 -8.13 -32.84
N ALA A 59 -63.88 -8.87 -32.14
CA ALA A 59 -63.55 -9.90 -31.18
C ALA A 59 -62.77 -11.06 -31.81
N SER A 60 -61.77 -11.58 -31.09
CA SER A 60 -61.62 -13.01 -30.77
C SER A 60 -60.18 -13.32 -30.32
N THR A 61 -60.07 -13.93 -29.13
CA THR A 61 -58.96 -14.80 -28.69
C THR A 61 -57.53 -14.25 -28.78
N ALA A 62 -57.06 -13.59 -27.71
CA ALA A 62 -55.63 -13.39 -27.44
C ALA A 62 -55.27 -13.95 -26.06
N THR A 63 -55.21 -15.28 -25.97
CA THR A 63 -54.40 -15.98 -24.97
C THR A 63 -52.93 -15.93 -25.41
N ASP A 64 -52.06 -15.44 -24.51
CA ASP A 64 -50.73 -16.03 -24.26
C ASP A 64 -49.59 -15.82 -25.28
N THR A 65 -49.13 -14.58 -25.51
CA THR A 65 -47.85 -14.29 -26.19
C THR A 65 -47.19 -12.99 -25.71
N LYS A 66 -46.67 -12.96 -24.47
CA LYS A 66 -45.43 -12.20 -24.22
C LYS A 66 -44.29 -13.17 -24.50
N GLU A 67 -43.77 -13.12 -25.72
CA GLU A 67 -42.58 -13.90 -26.09
C GLU A 67 -41.45 -13.62 -25.11
N ARG A 68 -40.88 -14.68 -24.55
CA ARG A 68 -39.77 -14.59 -23.58
C ARG A 68 -38.57 -13.99 -24.29
N ALA A 69 -38.21 -12.75 -23.97
CA ALA A 69 -37.21 -11.97 -24.71
C ALA A 69 -35.84 -12.65 -24.75
N ASN A 70 -35.45 -13.32 -23.66
CA ASN A 70 -34.22 -14.11 -23.61
C ASN A 70 -34.31 -15.37 -24.48
N ALA A 71 -35.46 -16.04 -24.55
CA ALA A 71 -35.64 -17.21 -25.41
C ALA A 71 -35.54 -16.84 -26.89
N THR A 72 -36.20 -15.76 -27.31
CA THR A 72 -36.12 -15.25 -28.68
C THR A 72 -34.68 -14.88 -29.06
N LEU A 73 -33.97 -14.20 -28.14
CA LEU A 73 -32.57 -13.83 -28.36
C LEU A 73 -31.65 -15.05 -28.46
N TYR A 74 -31.90 -16.10 -27.66
CA TYR A 74 -31.14 -17.35 -27.71
C TYR A 74 -31.31 -18.06 -29.06
N GLU A 75 -32.55 -18.22 -29.54
CA GLU A 75 -32.83 -18.87 -30.82
C GLU A 75 -32.24 -18.09 -32.01
N ALA A 76 -32.33 -16.76 -31.96
CA ALA A 76 -31.66 -15.90 -32.93
C ALA A 76 -30.13 -16.13 -32.91
N GLY A 77 -29.53 -16.16 -31.72
CA GLY A 77 -28.11 -16.43 -31.53
C GLY A 77 -27.66 -17.79 -32.08
N LYS A 78 -28.41 -18.87 -31.81
CA LYS A 78 -28.13 -20.22 -32.35
C LYS A 78 -28.24 -20.26 -33.87
N THR A 79 -29.23 -19.56 -34.42
CA THR A 79 -29.43 -19.43 -35.87
C THR A 79 -28.24 -18.72 -36.51
N TYR A 80 -27.83 -17.57 -35.96
CA TYR A 80 -26.70 -16.81 -36.48
C TYR A 80 -25.38 -17.57 -36.34
N ALA A 81 -25.14 -18.26 -35.22
CA ALA A 81 -23.96 -19.10 -35.04
C ALA A 81 -23.89 -20.23 -36.07
N THR A 82 -25.04 -20.86 -36.37
CA THR A 82 -25.14 -21.90 -37.41
C THR A 82 -24.85 -21.35 -38.80
N GLN A 83 -25.38 -20.17 -39.12
CA GLN A 83 -25.10 -19.52 -40.40
C GLN A 83 -23.63 -19.11 -40.52
N LEU A 84 -23.04 -18.56 -39.45
CA LEU A 84 -21.61 -18.21 -39.40
C LEU A 84 -20.75 -19.45 -39.64
N ALA A 85 -21.05 -20.56 -38.96
CA ALA A 85 -20.35 -21.84 -39.15
C ALA A 85 -20.50 -22.37 -40.58
N ARG A 86 -21.69 -22.26 -41.19
CA ARG A 86 -21.91 -22.64 -42.61
C ARG A 86 -21.07 -21.79 -43.57
N LEU A 87 -21.01 -20.48 -43.36
CA LEU A 87 -20.19 -19.58 -44.18
C LEU A 87 -18.69 -19.89 -44.05
N GLN A 88 -18.24 -20.20 -42.82
CA GLN A 88 -16.86 -20.57 -42.53
C GLN A 88 -16.47 -21.95 -43.10
N ALA A 89 -17.40 -22.90 -43.10
CA ALA A 89 -17.22 -24.23 -43.70
C ALA A 89 -17.24 -24.22 -45.24
N GLY A 90 -17.79 -23.16 -45.85
CA GLY A 90 -17.73 -22.93 -47.29
C GLY A 90 -16.38 -22.39 -47.76
N ARG A 91 -16.40 -21.55 -48.82
CA ARG A 91 -15.18 -20.98 -49.43
C ARG A 91 -14.45 -19.96 -48.55
N ASN A 92 -15.08 -19.40 -47.51
CA ASN A 92 -14.52 -18.30 -46.74
C ASN A 92 -14.31 -18.68 -45.26
N LYS A 93 -13.18 -19.31 -44.97
CA LYS A 93 -12.74 -19.65 -43.60
C LYS A 93 -12.59 -18.44 -42.65
N LYS A 94 -12.69 -17.21 -43.15
CA LYS A 94 -12.58 -15.95 -42.38
C LYS A 94 -13.91 -15.21 -42.21
N ALA A 95 -15.05 -15.82 -42.55
CA ALA A 95 -16.35 -15.17 -42.41
C ALA A 95 -16.59 -14.68 -40.97
N THR A 96 -17.19 -13.50 -40.87
CA THR A 96 -17.45 -12.72 -39.65
C THR A 96 -18.94 -12.42 -39.50
N ALA A 97 -19.36 -11.83 -38.37
CA ALA A 97 -20.75 -11.39 -38.18
C ALA A 97 -21.24 -10.35 -39.22
N ASN A 98 -20.32 -9.62 -39.86
CA ASN A 98 -20.67 -8.72 -40.97
C ASN A 98 -21.17 -9.50 -42.19
N ASP A 99 -20.68 -10.71 -42.43
CA ASP A 99 -21.10 -11.55 -43.55
C ASP A 99 -22.49 -12.18 -43.29
N VAL A 100 -22.81 -12.44 -42.02
CA VAL A 100 -24.14 -12.91 -41.59
C VAL A 100 -25.18 -11.79 -41.69
N THR A 101 -24.77 -10.53 -41.51
CA THR A 101 -25.65 -9.35 -41.61
C THR A 101 -26.36 -9.28 -42.96
N ALA A 102 -25.65 -9.59 -44.06
CA ALA A 102 -26.20 -9.59 -45.41
C ALA A 102 -27.26 -10.69 -45.63
N THR A 103 -27.18 -11.78 -44.88
CA THR A 103 -28.12 -12.92 -45.01
C THR A 103 -29.33 -12.76 -44.10
N CYS A 104 -29.15 -12.18 -42.91
CA CYS A 104 -30.20 -12.05 -41.89
C CYS A 104 -30.83 -10.65 -41.80
N ASN A 105 -30.37 -9.69 -42.60
CA ASN A 105 -30.79 -8.29 -42.53
C ASN A 105 -30.78 -7.72 -41.09
N THR A 106 -29.75 -8.07 -40.32
CA THR A 106 -29.60 -7.73 -38.89
C THR A 106 -28.22 -7.14 -38.65
N PRO A 107 -28.07 -5.99 -37.97
CA PRO A 107 -26.76 -5.37 -37.75
C PRO A 107 -25.76 -6.32 -37.06
N ALA A 108 -24.49 -6.28 -37.51
CA ALA A 108 -23.44 -7.16 -36.99
C ALA A 108 -23.25 -7.09 -35.46
N LYS A 109 -23.54 -5.94 -34.85
CA LYS A 109 -23.49 -5.77 -33.38
C LYS A 109 -24.56 -6.61 -32.68
N GLU A 110 -25.77 -6.67 -33.23
CA GLU A 110 -26.87 -7.47 -32.71
C GLU A 110 -26.62 -8.97 -32.95
N VAL A 111 -26.09 -9.31 -34.13
CA VAL A 111 -25.65 -10.68 -34.44
C VAL A 111 -24.60 -11.16 -33.42
N ASN A 112 -23.54 -10.38 -33.21
CA ASN A 112 -22.48 -10.72 -32.24
C ASN A 112 -23.03 -10.82 -30.82
N PHE A 113 -23.93 -9.91 -30.43
CA PHE A 113 -24.53 -9.92 -29.10
C PHE A 113 -25.40 -11.17 -28.88
N ALA A 114 -26.24 -11.54 -29.85
CA ALA A 114 -27.08 -12.72 -29.78
C ALA A 114 -26.27 -14.03 -29.75
N ILE A 115 -25.21 -14.14 -30.57
CA ILE A 115 -24.27 -15.27 -30.53
C ILE A 115 -23.60 -15.36 -29.16
N ALA A 116 -23.03 -14.26 -28.66
CA ALA A 116 -22.36 -14.23 -27.36
C ALA A 116 -23.31 -14.56 -26.20
N PHE A 117 -24.57 -14.13 -26.29
CA PHE A 117 -25.60 -14.49 -25.33
C PHE A 117 -25.94 -15.99 -25.40
N ALA A 118 -26.12 -16.55 -26.59
CA ALA A 118 -26.40 -17.98 -26.76
C ALA A 118 -25.26 -18.87 -26.22
N ASP A 119 -24.01 -18.51 -26.52
CA ASP A 119 -22.82 -19.19 -25.99
C ASP A 119 -22.74 -19.06 -24.46
N ALA A 120 -23.08 -17.89 -23.91
CA ALA A 120 -23.14 -17.68 -22.46
C ALA A 120 -24.20 -18.57 -21.79
N VAL A 121 -25.39 -18.69 -22.38
CA VAL A 121 -26.45 -19.58 -21.88
C VAL A 121 -26.00 -21.03 -21.93
N ASP A 122 -25.43 -21.49 -23.04
CA ASP A 122 -24.96 -22.88 -23.19
C ASP A 122 -23.81 -23.20 -22.21
N LEU A 123 -22.87 -22.26 -22.01
CA LEU A 123 -21.79 -22.42 -21.03
C LEU A 123 -22.32 -22.54 -19.60
N ILE A 124 -23.21 -21.62 -19.18
CA ILE A 124 -23.76 -21.63 -17.82
C ILE A 124 -24.64 -22.88 -17.62
N ALA A 125 -25.45 -23.25 -18.61
CA ALA A 125 -26.28 -24.45 -18.55
C ALA A 125 -25.44 -25.74 -18.51
N GLY A 126 -24.26 -25.77 -19.15
CA GLY A 126 -23.32 -26.88 -19.03
C GLY A 126 -22.65 -26.97 -17.66
N ASN A 127 -22.29 -25.83 -17.07
CA ASN A 127 -21.62 -25.76 -15.77
C ASN A 127 -22.58 -25.94 -14.56
N CYS A 128 -23.85 -25.60 -14.75
CA CYS A 128 -24.88 -25.62 -13.72
C CYS A 128 -25.85 -26.79 -13.95
N ARG A 129 -26.09 -27.62 -12.92
CA ARG A 129 -27.08 -28.70 -13.00
C ARG A 129 -28.52 -28.18 -12.88
N GLY A 130 -29.49 -29.02 -13.23
CA GLY A 130 -30.93 -28.75 -13.10
C GLY A 130 -31.48 -27.80 -14.19
N ASN A 131 -32.55 -27.08 -13.89
CA ASN A 131 -33.28 -26.23 -14.85
C ASN A 131 -32.58 -24.87 -15.11
N ALA A 132 -31.24 -24.87 -15.21
CA ALA A 132 -30.45 -23.66 -15.42
C ALA A 132 -30.79 -22.97 -16.75
N ARG A 133 -30.85 -23.74 -17.85
CA ARG A 133 -31.24 -23.21 -19.17
C ARG A 133 -32.64 -22.61 -19.16
N GLU A 134 -33.61 -23.29 -18.56
CA GLU A 134 -34.99 -22.80 -18.45
C GLU A 134 -35.05 -21.46 -17.69
N LEU A 135 -34.33 -21.34 -16.58
CA LEU A 135 -34.24 -20.10 -15.82
C LEU A 135 -33.57 -18.97 -16.61
N LEU A 136 -32.47 -19.25 -17.33
CA LEU A 136 -31.76 -18.27 -18.13
C LEU A 136 -32.59 -17.75 -19.32
N LEU A 137 -33.39 -18.62 -19.92
CA LEU A 137 -34.28 -18.30 -21.04
C LEU A 137 -35.64 -17.75 -20.59
N SER A 138 -35.90 -17.69 -19.28
CA SER A 138 -37.08 -17.02 -18.73
C SER A 138 -36.90 -15.50 -18.72
N ASP A 139 -38.01 -14.76 -18.62
CA ASP A 139 -38.00 -13.30 -18.42
C ASP A 139 -37.72 -12.91 -16.96
N HIS A 140 -36.80 -13.62 -16.32
CA HIS A 140 -36.47 -13.36 -14.92
C HIS A 140 -35.86 -11.95 -14.77
N ARG A 141 -36.49 -11.10 -13.95
CA ARG A 141 -36.14 -9.67 -13.81
C ARG A 141 -34.67 -9.39 -13.46
N ARG A 142 -33.98 -10.35 -12.84
CA ARG A 142 -32.56 -10.27 -12.44
C ARG A 142 -31.59 -10.84 -13.48
N LEU A 143 -32.08 -11.51 -14.53
CA LEU A 143 -31.27 -12.21 -15.53
C LEU A 143 -31.45 -11.60 -16.92
N SER A 144 -31.18 -10.29 -17.05
CA SER A 144 -31.08 -9.68 -18.37
C SER A 144 -29.94 -10.33 -19.18
N ALA A 145 -30.00 -10.25 -20.51
CA ALA A 145 -28.95 -10.78 -21.39
C ALA A 145 -27.54 -10.31 -20.99
N GLU A 146 -27.39 -9.03 -20.63
CA GLU A 146 -26.12 -8.50 -20.13
C GLU A 146 -25.67 -9.14 -18.81
N MET A 147 -26.60 -9.38 -17.88
CA MET A 147 -26.28 -10.03 -16.61
C MET A 147 -25.85 -11.48 -16.83
N VAL A 148 -26.54 -12.22 -17.70
CA VAL A 148 -26.17 -13.60 -18.07
C VAL A 148 -24.75 -13.64 -18.66
N MET A 149 -24.43 -12.72 -19.57
CA MET A 149 -23.06 -12.62 -20.11
C MET A 149 -22.01 -12.18 -19.07
N LYS A 150 -22.40 -11.43 -18.02
CA LYS A 150 -21.49 -11.14 -16.90
C LYS A 150 -21.25 -12.39 -16.06
N ILE A 151 -22.29 -13.17 -15.78
CA ILE A 151 -22.22 -14.42 -15.02
C ILE A 151 -21.35 -15.44 -15.77
N SER A 152 -21.47 -15.57 -17.09
CA SER A 152 -20.73 -16.57 -17.88
C SER A 152 -19.21 -16.38 -17.83
N ARG A 153 -18.73 -15.15 -17.53
CA ARG A 153 -17.31 -14.84 -17.34
C ARG A 153 -16.77 -15.27 -15.97
N THR A 154 -17.60 -15.81 -15.09
CA THR A 154 -17.22 -16.28 -13.75
C THR A 154 -17.00 -17.80 -13.71
N HIS A 155 -16.36 -18.31 -12.65
CA HIS A 155 -16.13 -19.75 -12.46
C HIS A 155 -17.45 -20.55 -12.33
N ALA A 156 -17.46 -21.84 -12.68
CA ALA A 156 -18.66 -22.69 -12.64
C ALA A 156 -19.40 -22.65 -11.29
N ASP A 157 -18.68 -22.66 -10.15
CA ASP A 157 -19.30 -22.50 -8.82
C ASP A 157 -19.96 -21.14 -8.61
N ARG A 158 -19.32 -20.08 -9.13
CA ARG A 158 -19.86 -18.73 -9.05
C ARG A 158 -21.10 -18.58 -9.93
N GLN A 159 -21.11 -19.23 -11.09
CA GLN A 159 -22.29 -19.32 -11.96
C GLN A 159 -23.44 -20.02 -11.23
N ARG A 160 -23.18 -21.17 -10.57
CA ARG A 160 -24.18 -21.88 -9.76
C ARG A 160 -24.76 -21.00 -8.66
N PHE A 161 -23.91 -20.35 -7.89
CA PHE A 161 -24.33 -19.41 -6.86
C PHE A 161 -25.12 -18.23 -7.42
N ALA A 162 -24.69 -17.65 -8.55
CA ALA A 162 -25.40 -16.54 -9.17
C ALA A 162 -26.82 -16.94 -9.61
N LEU A 163 -27.00 -18.18 -10.09
CA LEU A 163 -28.33 -18.71 -10.41
C LEU A 163 -29.17 -18.96 -9.15
N GLU A 164 -28.60 -19.45 -8.06
CA GLU A 164 -29.31 -19.58 -6.78
C GLU A 164 -29.75 -18.23 -6.21
N GLN A 165 -28.89 -17.21 -6.34
CA GLN A 165 -29.22 -15.84 -5.99
C GLN A 165 -30.35 -15.29 -6.84
N ALA A 166 -30.31 -15.54 -8.16
CA ALA A 166 -31.39 -15.16 -9.05
C ALA A 166 -32.70 -15.87 -8.68
N ARG A 167 -32.68 -17.18 -8.38
CA ARG A 167 -33.87 -17.93 -7.91
C ARG A 167 -34.44 -17.38 -6.61
N ALA A 168 -33.58 -16.88 -5.73
CA ALA A 168 -33.97 -16.18 -4.51
C ALA A 168 -34.33 -14.70 -4.75
N ASP A 169 -34.41 -14.27 -6.01
CA ASP A 169 -34.74 -12.92 -6.46
C ASP A 169 -33.80 -11.81 -5.93
N ARG A 170 -32.58 -12.22 -5.62
CA ARG A 170 -31.48 -11.34 -5.21
C ARG A 170 -30.63 -10.95 -6.42
N ASP A 171 -29.77 -9.95 -6.22
CA ASP A 171 -28.75 -9.60 -7.20
C ASP A 171 -27.79 -10.81 -7.40
N PRO A 172 -27.65 -11.34 -8.64
CA PRO A 172 -26.88 -12.56 -8.91
C PRO A 172 -25.39 -12.43 -8.57
N LEU A 173 -24.82 -11.24 -8.69
CA LEU A 173 -23.38 -11.01 -8.51
C LEU A 173 -23.05 -10.25 -7.23
N ARG A 174 -24.03 -9.67 -6.53
CA ARG A 174 -23.80 -9.04 -5.24
C ARG A 174 -23.47 -10.09 -4.16
N LYS A 175 -22.52 -9.75 -3.29
CA LYS A 175 -22.21 -10.52 -2.08
C LYS A 175 -23.31 -10.27 -1.03
N PRO A 176 -24.07 -11.30 -0.60
CA PRO A 176 -24.99 -11.18 0.52
C PRO A 176 -24.22 -10.99 1.82
N GLU A 177 -24.85 -10.33 2.79
CA GLU A 177 -24.27 -10.15 4.11
C GLU A 177 -24.11 -11.51 4.82
N GLY A 178 -22.95 -11.76 5.42
CA GLY A 178 -22.64 -13.04 6.08
C GLY A 178 -22.39 -14.25 5.15
N VAL A 179 -22.58 -14.11 3.83
CA VAL A 179 -22.35 -15.20 2.86
C VAL A 179 -21.11 -14.87 2.03
N ASP A 180 -20.12 -15.75 2.05
CA ASP A 180 -18.99 -15.62 1.15
C ASP A 180 -19.29 -16.36 -0.16
N PRO A 181 -19.43 -15.64 -1.29
CA PRO A 181 -19.72 -16.28 -2.56
C PRO A 181 -18.58 -17.21 -2.97
N PRO A 182 -18.89 -18.34 -3.63
CA PRO A 182 -17.87 -19.27 -4.09
C PRO A 182 -16.91 -18.61 -5.08
N PHE A 183 -15.67 -19.03 -4.94
CA PHE A 183 -14.43 -18.36 -5.33
C PHE A 183 -14.34 -17.90 -6.79
N ASP A 184 -13.83 -16.68 -7.02
CA ASP A 184 -13.75 -16.09 -8.39
C ASP A 184 -12.40 -16.33 -9.08
N THR A 185 -11.34 -16.73 -8.36
CA THR A 185 -9.99 -16.86 -8.95
C THR A 185 -9.94 -18.04 -9.92
N GLN A 186 -9.66 -17.73 -11.19
CA GLN A 186 -9.68 -18.71 -12.29
C GLN A 186 -8.34 -19.41 -12.48
N GLY A 187 -7.23 -18.79 -12.07
CA GLY A 187 -5.90 -19.38 -12.22
C GLY A 187 -4.76 -18.46 -11.78
N TYR A 188 -3.53 -18.96 -11.93
CA TYR A 188 -2.32 -18.32 -11.41
C TYR A 188 -2.00 -16.98 -12.08
N ALA A 189 -2.30 -16.82 -13.37
CA ALA A 189 -2.09 -15.57 -14.10
C ALA A 189 -2.87 -14.39 -13.48
N GLU A 190 -4.12 -14.63 -13.08
CA GLU A 190 -4.95 -13.62 -12.42
C GLU A 190 -4.37 -13.22 -11.05
N VAL A 191 -3.93 -14.21 -10.27
CA VAL A 191 -3.27 -13.98 -8.98
C VAL A 191 -2.00 -13.16 -9.17
N ASN A 192 -1.18 -13.50 -10.16
CA ASN A 192 0.04 -12.76 -10.51
C ASN A 192 -0.25 -11.29 -10.82
N SER A 193 -1.22 -11.02 -11.70
CA SER A 193 -1.61 -9.66 -12.05
C SER A 193 -2.18 -8.88 -10.87
N ARG A 194 -2.94 -9.52 -9.98
CA ARG A 194 -3.45 -8.89 -8.75
C ARG A 194 -2.31 -8.55 -7.81
N MET A 195 -1.41 -9.48 -7.50
CA MET A 195 -0.27 -9.24 -6.59
C MET A 195 0.62 -8.10 -7.09
N ALA A 196 0.98 -8.10 -8.37
CA ALA A 196 1.85 -7.07 -8.95
C ALA A 196 1.23 -5.66 -8.90
N ARG A 197 -0.06 -5.52 -9.25
CA ARG A 197 -0.76 -4.22 -9.19
C ARG A 197 -0.86 -3.69 -7.75
N ASN A 198 -1.20 -4.57 -6.81
CA ASN A 198 -1.34 -4.17 -5.41
C ASN A 198 0.01 -3.81 -4.77
N ALA A 199 1.10 -4.49 -5.14
CA ALA A 199 2.44 -4.10 -4.71
C ALA A 199 2.80 -2.69 -5.20
N GLY A 200 2.52 -2.38 -6.47
CA GLY A 200 2.71 -1.05 -7.04
C GLY A 200 1.87 0.02 -6.32
N LEU A 201 0.63 -0.29 -5.95
CA LEU A 201 -0.24 0.62 -5.19
C LEU A 201 0.31 0.90 -3.78
N ILE A 202 0.80 -0.12 -3.07
CA ILE A 202 1.42 0.08 -1.75
C ILE A 202 2.73 0.88 -1.87
N ASP A 203 3.56 0.61 -2.88
CA ASP A 203 4.78 1.39 -3.14
C ASP A 203 4.46 2.85 -3.46
N TYR A 204 3.40 3.10 -4.22
CA TYR A 204 2.90 4.43 -4.53
C TYR A 204 2.50 5.19 -3.27
N ILE A 205 1.73 4.56 -2.37
CA ILE A 205 1.34 5.11 -1.07
C ILE A 205 2.58 5.42 -0.23
N ALA A 206 3.50 4.45 -0.12
CA ALA A 206 4.73 4.59 0.65
C ALA A 206 5.60 5.76 0.16
N ASN A 207 5.71 5.94 -1.16
CA ASN A 207 6.43 7.06 -1.75
C ASN A 207 5.69 8.40 -1.55
N GLY A 208 4.35 8.40 -1.67
CA GLY A 208 3.52 9.57 -1.39
C GLY A 208 3.71 10.06 0.04
N LEU A 209 3.67 9.15 1.02
CA LEU A 209 3.94 9.47 2.43
C LEU A 209 5.34 10.11 2.60
N GLN A 210 6.37 9.57 1.95
CA GLN A 210 7.74 10.10 2.07
C GLN A 210 7.92 11.52 1.52
N VAL A 211 7.16 11.92 0.49
CA VAL A 211 7.24 13.28 -0.10
C VAL A 211 6.23 14.25 0.51
N THR A 212 5.24 13.75 1.27
CA THR A 212 4.23 14.58 1.92
C THR A 212 4.76 15.11 3.25
N PRO A 213 4.65 16.43 3.52
CA PRO A 213 5.01 16.99 4.82
C PRO A 213 4.29 16.25 5.96
N ARG A 214 5.00 15.95 7.06
CA ARG A 214 4.45 15.14 8.17
C ARG A 214 3.19 15.74 8.81
N ILE A 215 3.01 17.05 8.76
CA ILE A 215 1.81 17.74 9.27
C ILE A 215 0.55 17.43 8.43
N GLU A 216 0.73 17.02 7.18
CA GLU A 216 -0.34 16.63 6.26
C GLU A 216 -0.62 15.12 6.29
N TRP A 217 0.12 14.35 7.09
CA TRP A 217 -0.14 12.91 7.25
C TRP A 217 -1.45 12.67 8.01
N PRO A 218 -2.10 11.50 7.81
CA PRO A 218 -3.26 11.10 8.61
C PRO A 218 -2.96 11.13 10.12
N ASP A 219 -3.98 11.30 10.97
CA ASP A 219 -3.83 11.21 12.43
C ASP A 219 -3.35 9.82 12.91
N ASP A 220 -3.01 9.71 14.18
CA ASP A 220 -2.42 8.48 14.75
C ASP A 220 -3.39 7.30 14.77
N GLU A 221 -4.69 7.53 14.95
CA GLU A 221 -5.70 6.46 14.93
C GLU A 221 -5.78 5.84 13.52
N VAL A 222 -5.81 6.69 12.51
CA VAL A 222 -5.81 6.28 11.11
C VAL A 222 -4.54 5.52 10.76
N LEU A 223 -3.37 5.99 11.21
CA LEU A 223 -2.12 5.29 10.92
C LEU A 223 -1.98 3.96 11.65
N GLU A 224 -2.48 3.82 12.89
CA GLU A 224 -2.52 2.51 13.55
C GLU A 224 -3.38 1.52 12.75
N ARG A 225 -4.52 1.98 12.25
CA ARG A 225 -5.37 1.17 11.36
C ARG A 225 -4.61 0.76 10.11
N CYS A 226 -3.89 1.67 9.45
CA CYS A 226 -3.04 1.34 8.31
C CYS A 226 -1.96 0.31 8.66
N ARG A 227 -1.31 0.44 9.83
CA ARG A 227 -0.29 -0.53 10.29
C ARG A 227 -0.87 -1.93 10.46
N GLU A 228 -2.05 -2.04 11.07
CA GLU A 228 -2.72 -3.31 11.28
C GLU A 228 -3.13 -3.96 9.95
N GLU A 229 -3.68 -3.18 9.03
CA GLU A 229 -4.04 -3.64 7.68
C GLU A 229 -2.79 -4.13 6.90
N LEU A 230 -1.66 -3.41 7.00
CA LEU A 230 -0.38 -3.82 6.40
C LEU A 230 0.17 -5.11 7.04
N ARG A 231 0.03 -5.29 8.36
CA ARG A 231 0.38 -6.54 9.05
C ARG A 231 -0.43 -7.72 8.51
N ARG A 232 -1.75 -7.54 8.32
CA ARG A 232 -2.62 -8.57 7.74
C ARG A 232 -2.23 -8.94 6.31
N ILE A 233 -1.88 -7.96 5.48
CA ILE A 233 -1.33 -8.22 4.13
C ILE A 233 -0.08 -9.10 4.21
N ILE A 234 0.87 -8.77 5.08
CA ILE A 234 2.11 -9.54 5.25
C ILE A 234 1.82 -10.98 5.68
N VAL A 235 0.91 -11.18 6.64
CA VAL A 235 0.49 -12.52 7.11
C VAL A 235 -0.19 -13.31 6.00
N ALA A 236 -1.07 -12.67 5.23
CA ALA A 236 -1.73 -13.29 4.08
C ALA A 236 -0.72 -13.73 3.01
N CYS A 237 0.25 -12.86 2.68
CA CYS A 237 1.33 -13.19 1.75
C CYS A 237 2.15 -14.40 2.24
N ARG A 238 2.50 -14.46 3.53
CA ARG A 238 3.21 -15.63 4.10
C ARG A 238 2.43 -16.92 3.92
N SER A 239 1.12 -16.89 4.21
CA SER A 239 0.24 -18.05 4.06
C SER A 239 0.18 -18.55 2.61
N VAL A 240 0.09 -17.62 1.65
CA VAL A 240 0.15 -17.93 0.22
C VAL A 240 1.52 -18.50 -0.18
N SER A 241 2.62 -17.91 0.31
CA SER A 241 3.96 -18.42 0.02
C SER A 241 4.16 -19.84 0.54
N ASP A 242 3.68 -20.14 1.75
CA ASP A 242 3.82 -21.48 2.32
C ASP A 242 3.00 -22.52 1.57
N LEU A 243 1.81 -22.16 1.09
CA LEU A 243 1.01 -23.01 0.20
C LEU A 243 1.77 -23.34 -1.10
N LEU A 244 2.34 -22.33 -1.76
CA LEU A 244 3.02 -22.52 -3.05
C LEU A 244 4.35 -23.28 -2.91
N ARG A 245 5.07 -23.10 -1.80
CA ARG A 245 6.25 -23.92 -1.47
C ARG A 245 5.87 -25.39 -1.30
N LYS A 246 4.76 -25.68 -0.62
CA LYS A 246 4.22 -27.06 -0.51
C LYS A 246 3.79 -27.63 -1.86
N ALA A 247 3.37 -26.78 -2.79
CA ALA A 247 3.05 -27.15 -4.18
C ALA A 247 4.29 -27.31 -5.09
N GLY A 248 5.51 -27.25 -4.54
CA GLY A 248 6.77 -27.47 -5.28
C GLY A 248 7.45 -26.21 -5.81
N GLY A 249 6.90 -25.02 -5.53
CA GLY A 249 7.51 -23.75 -5.88
C GLY A 249 8.77 -23.44 -5.06
N LYS A 250 9.76 -22.82 -5.71
CA LYS A 250 11.01 -22.34 -5.13
C LYS A 250 11.25 -20.89 -5.53
N LEU A 251 11.40 -20.03 -4.55
CA LEU A 251 11.92 -18.68 -4.79
C LEU A 251 13.36 -18.81 -5.30
N LYS A 252 13.60 -18.37 -6.54
CA LYS A 252 14.97 -18.11 -7.01
C LYS A 252 15.54 -17.01 -6.10
N HIS A 253 16.78 -17.21 -5.61
CA HIS A 253 17.51 -16.39 -4.62
C HIS A 253 17.10 -14.91 -4.50
N ASP A 254 17.24 -14.35 -3.28
CA ASP A 254 17.18 -12.93 -2.89
C ASP A 254 17.87 -12.01 -3.92
N SER A 255 17.22 -11.78 -5.04
CA SER A 255 17.69 -10.82 -6.03
C SER A 255 17.23 -9.48 -5.48
N PRO A 256 18.17 -8.54 -5.23
CA PRO A 256 17.83 -7.30 -4.56
C PRO A 256 16.69 -6.63 -5.32
N ARG A 257 15.56 -6.49 -4.62
CA ARG A 257 14.33 -5.93 -5.16
C ARG A 257 14.63 -4.56 -5.75
N ARG A 258 14.31 -4.35 -7.02
CA ARG A 258 14.17 -2.99 -7.56
C ARG A 258 12.80 -2.48 -7.08
N PRO A 259 12.74 -1.39 -6.29
CA PRO A 259 11.47 -0.77 -5.92
C PRO A 259 10.63 -0.52 -7.17
N TRP A 260 9.30 -0.67 -7.08
CA TRP A 260 8.45 -0.38 -8.21
C TRP A 260 8.62 1.10 -8.58
N ARG A 261 9.16 1.37 -9.78
CA ARG A 261 9.25 2.73 -10.32
C ARG A 261 7.86 3.12 -10.79
N CYS A 262 7.20 3.97 -10.02
CA CYS A 262 5.96 4.60 -10.46
C CYS A 262 6.22 5.38 -11.75
N ARG A 263 5.38 5.19 -12.76
CA ARG A 263 5.43 5.98 -14.01
C ARG A 263 4.96 7.41 -13.82
N LYS A 264 4.28 7.71 -12.70
CA LYS A 264 3.82 9.03 -12.30
C LYS A 264 4.60 9.48 -11.07
N GLU A 265 4.89 10.77 -10.96
CA GLU A 265 5.45 11.31 -9.73
C GLU A 265 4.52 11.00 -8.53
N PRO A 266 5.06 10.58 -7.38
CA PRO A 266 4.26 10.39 -6.18
C PRO A 266 3.61 11.73 -5.83
N CYS A 267 2.28 11.79 -5.79
CA CYS A 267 1.57 12.99 -5.37
C CYS A 267 1.35 12.99 -3.85
N SER A 268 1.04 14.16 -3.29
CA SER A 268 0.76 14.30 -1.86
C SER A 268 -0.32 13.31 -1.41
N ALA A 269 -0.09 12.69 -0.27
CA ALA A 269 -0.87 11.57 0.21
C ALA A 269 -2.15 12.08 0.91
N HIS A 270 -3.31 11.93 0.28
CA HIS A 270 -4.59 12.22 0.94
C HIS A 270 -5.02 11.08 1.86
N ALA A 271 -5.22 11.39 3.15
CA ALA A 271 -5.46 10.41 4.21
C ALA A 271 -6.59 9.40 3.91
N THR A 272 -7.73 9.87 3.41
CA THR A 272 -8.89 9.02 3.10
C THR A 272 -8.60 7.99 2.01
N ASN A 273 -7.74 8.34 1.05
CA ASN A 273 -7.34 7.43 -0.03
C ASN A 273 -6.40 6.35 0.49
N ILE A 274 -5.45 6.69 1.37
CA ILE A 274 -4.46 5.74 1.92
C ILE A 274 -5.16 4.57 2.62
N VAL A 275 -6.10 4.87 3.53
CA VAL A 275 -6.80 3.84 4.30
C VAL A 275 -7.60 2.92 3.38
N ARG A 276 -8.39 3.52 2.48
CA ARG A 276 -9.22 2.80 1.51
C ARG A 276 -8.37 1.88 0.64
N ASP A 277 -7.25 2.39 0.14
CA ASP A 277 -6.42 1.68 -0.81
C ASP A 277 -5.64 0.54 -0.13
N ILE A 278 -5.12 0.75 1.09
CA ILE A 278 -4.52 -0.33 1.90
C ILE A 278 -5.56 -1.40 2.25
N ALA A 279 -6.77 -1.00 2.68
CA ALA A 279 -7.84 -1.95 3.00
C ALA A 279 -8.28 -2.77 1.77
N SER A 280 -8.30 -2.15 0.59
CA SER A 280 -8.55 -2.83 -0.69
C SER A 280 -7.49 -3.89 -0.99
N VAL A 281 -6.20 -3.53 -0.82
CA VAL A 281 -5.08 -4.47 -1.00
C VAL A 281 -5.19 -5.64 -0.01
N ARG A 282 -5.51 -5.35 1.25
CA ARG A 282 -5.74 -6.38 2.28
C ARG A 282 -6.87 -7.33 1.89
N GLY A 283 -8.01 -6.81 1.41
CA GLY A 283 -9.11 -7.64 0.93
C GLY A 283 -8.71 -8.58 -0.21
N ILE A 284 -7.85 -8.13 -1.13
CA ILE A 284 -7.31 -8.98 -2.21
C ILE A 284 -6.33 -10.03 -1.66
N ALA A 285 -5.47 -9.68 -0.71
CA ALA A 285 -4.54 -10.62 -0.09
C ALA A 285 -5.30 -11.73 0.67
N GLU A 286 -6.30 -11.38 1.46
CA GLU A 286 -7.17 -12.34 2.17
C GLU A 286 -8.01 -13.19 1.21
N LYS A 287 -8.47 -12.62 0.08
CA LYS A 287 -9.09 -13.39 -1.00
C LYS A 287 -8.13 -14.46 -1.53
N ASN A 288 -6.88 -14.12 -1.81
CA ASN A 288 -5.92 -15.09 -2.31
C ASN A 288 -5.65 -16.22 -1.30
N VAL A 289 -5.53 -15.92 0.00
CA VAL A 289 -5.39 -16.95 1.06
C VAL A 289 -6.54 -17.94 1.04
N ARG A 290 -7.76 -17.44 0.84
CA ARG A 290 -8.97 -18.26 0.85
C ARG A 290 -9.15 -19.09 -0.42
N GLU A 291 -8.81 -18.54 -1.58
CA GLU A 291 -9.13 -19.14 -2.88
C GLU A 291 -8.01 -20.05 -3.42
N LEU A 292 -6.74 -19.71 -3.20
CA LEU A 292 -5.60 -20.46 -3.75
C LEU A 292 -5.53 -21.93 -3.30
N PRO A 293 -5.84 -22.32 -2.06
CA PRO A 293 -5.80 -23.73 -1.66
C PRO A 293 -6.68 -24.64 -2.53
N ARG A 294 -7.83 -24.12 -3.00
CA ARG A 294 -8.69 -24.82 -3.96
C ARG A 294 -8.03 -24.88 -5.33
N VAL A 295 -7.57 -23.74 -5.85
CA VAL A 295 -6.94 -23.65 -7.18
C VAL A 295 -5.77 -24.62 -7.29
N VAL A 296 -4.92 -24.69 -6.26
CA VAL A 296 -3.79 -25.64 -6.18
C VAL A 296 -4.23 -27.10 -6.17
N ARG A 297 -5.37 -27.41 -5.52
CA ARG A 297 -5.89 -28.79 -5.47
C ARG A 297 -6.52 -29.22 -6.80
N GLU A 298 -7.28 -28.34 -7.44
CA GLU A 298 -8.03 -28.66 -8.66
C GLU A 298 -7.15 -28.58 -9.91
N THR A 299 -6.25 -27.60 -9.94
CA THR A 299 -5.29 -27.38 -11.02
C THR A 299 -3.91 -27.16 -10.43
N PRO A 300 -3.18 -28.23 -10.08
CA PRO A 300 -1.83 -28.12 -9.51
C PRO A 300 -0.93 -27.24 -10.40
N PRO A 301 -0.19 -26.27 -9.81
CA PRO A 301 0.64 -25.37 -10.60
C PRO A 301 1.82 -26.11 -11.20
N THR A 302 2.26 -25.70 -12.38
CA THR A 302 3.62 -26.00 -12.82
C THR A 302 4.63 -25.31 -11.89
N ARG A 303 5.87 -25.81 -11.87
CA ARG A 303 6.93 -25.18 -11.07
C ARG A 303 7.14 -23.72 -11.44
N GLU A 304 7.09 -23.39 -12.73
CA GLU A 304 7.25 -22.01 -13.22
C GLU A 304 6.12 -21.09 -12.74
N GLU A 305 4.88 -21.57 -12.77
CA GLU A 305 3.74 -20.81 -12.24
C GLU A 305 3.85 -20.60 -10.73
N ALA A 306 4.21 -21.65 -9.98
CA ALA A 306 4.39 -21.56 -8.53
C ALA A 306 5.52 -20.58 -8.16
N ASP A 307 6.65 -20.65 -8.87
CA ASP A 307 7.80 -19.74 -8.69
C ASP A 307 7.40 -18.29 -8.99
N THR A 308 6.63 -18.07 -10.06
CA THR A 308 6.15 -16.73 -10.45
C THR A 308 5.21 -16.15 -9.40
N VAL A 309 4.23 -16.92 -8.92
CA VAL A 309 3.29 -16.44 -7.90
C VAL A 309 4.02 -16.20 -6.58
N LEU A 310 4.99 -17.04 -6.22
CA LEU A 310 5.86 -16.84 -5.06
C LEU A 310 6.61 -15.52 -5.15
N GLU A 311 7.25 -15.23 -6.27
CA GLU A 311 7.99 -13.97 -6.50
C GLU A 311 7.05 -12.77 -6.33
N ARG A 312 5.88 -12.76 -7.00
CA ARG A 312 4.91 -11.66 -6.91
C ARG A 312 4.35 -11.48 -5.49
N THR A 313 4.16 -12.58 -4.77
CA THR A 313 3.72 -12.57 -3.38
C THR A 313 4.79 -11.99 -2.45
N SER A 314 6.07 -12.32 -2.67
CA SER A 314 7.20 -11.74 -1.93
C SER A 314 7.28 -10.23 -2.14
N VAL A 315 7.15 -9.78 -3.39
CA VAL A 315 7.18 -8.36 -3.74
C VAL A 315 6.07 -7.58 -3.01
N LEU A 316 4.84 -8.11 -2.96
CA LEU A 316 3.75 -7.49 -2.21
C LEU A 316 4.04 -7.45 -0.70
N ALA A 317 4.56 -8.54 -0.13
CA ALA A 317 4.90 -8.58 1.29
C ALA A 317 5.98 -7.55 1.65
N GLU A 318 6.99 -7.40 0.80
CA GLU A 318 8.06 -6.42 0.96
C GLU A 318 7.56 -4.98 0.78
N SER A 319 6.65 -4.71 -0.18
CA SER A 319 5.95 -3.42 -0.31
C SER A 319 5.22 -3.07 0.99
N ALA A 320 4.42 -4.01 1.51
CA ALA A 320 3.65 -3.80 2.72
C ALA A 320 4.56 -3.55 3.93
N LYS A 321 5.65 -4.32 4.06
CA LYS A 321 6.65 -4.11 5.10
C LYS A 321 7.28 -2.72 5.00
N ARG A 322 7.74 -2.31 3.82
CA ARG A 322 8.33 -0.98 3.60
C ARG A 322 7.36 0.15 3.98
N CYS A 323 6.11 0.07 3.55
CA CYS A 323 5.09 1.07 3.87
C CYS A 323 4.86 1.15 5.38
N ARG A 324 4.76 -0.01 6.05
CA ARG A 324 4.59 -0.07 7.51
C ARG A 324 5.80 0.52 8.24
N ASP A 325 7.01 0.19 7.81
CA ASP A 325 8.25 0.70 8.42
C ASP A 325 8.35 2.24 8.26
N ILE A 326 7.83 2.81 7.15
CA ILE A 326 7.71 4.27 6.96
C ILE A 326 6.70 4.89 7.94
N ILE A 327 5.55 4.23 8.15
CA ILE A 327 4.56 4.68 9.12
C ILE A 327 5.10 4.57 10.55
N GLU A 328 5.78 3.47 10.90
CA GLU A 328 6.43 3.30 12.20
C GLU A 328 7.57 4.31 12.42
N ALA A 329 8.26 4.73 11.35
CA ALA A 329 9.22 5.83 11.40
C ALA A 329 8.55 7.21 11.62
N ARG A 330 7.21 7.32 11.58
CA ARG A 330 6.50 8.52 12.05
C ARG A 330 6.58 8.67 13.56
N ASP A 331 6.42 7.56 14.29
CA ASP A 331 6.43 7.52 15.76
C ASP A 331 7.79 7.92 16.35
N HIS A 332 8.82 8.04 15.52
CA HIS A 332 10.00 8.81 15.85
C HIS A 332 9.65 10.30 15.89
N ASP A 333 9.49 10.85 17.10
CA ASP A 333 9.41 12.29 17.26
C ASP A 333 10.78 12.91 16.94
N LEU A 334 10.86 13.65 15.83
CA LEU A 334 12.03 14.46 15.49
C LEU A 334 12.31 15.52 16.57
N ARG A 335 11.38 15.78 17.49
CA ARG A 335 11.59 16.62 18.68
C ARG A 335 12.27 15.88 19.81
N THR A 336 12.20 14.54 19.92
CA THR A 336 12.88 13.78 21.00
C THR A 336 14.12 13.00 20.53
N GLY A 337 14.28 12.78 19.22
CA GLY A 337 15.46 12.11 18.62
C GLY A 337 15.15 10.74 17.98
N PRO A 338 16.17 9.93 17.65
CA PRO A 338 16.00 8.58 17.10
C PRO A 338 15.39 7.62 18.13
N SER A 339 14.69 6.58 17.69
CA SER A 339 14.26 5.46 18.53
C SER A 339 15.48 4.60 18.93
N PRO A 340 15.36 3.79 20.00
CA PRO A 340 16.42 2.89 20.46
C PRO A 340 16.59 1.65 19.56
N VAL A 341 16.74 1.86 18.26
CA VAL A 341 16.89 0.83 17.23
C VAL A 341 18.29 0.88 16.61
N PHE A 342 18.70 -0.20 15.94
CA PHE A 342 20.00 -0.27 15.29
C PHE A 342 20.09 0.60 14.05
N GLY A 343 21.30 1.04 13.72
CA GLY A 343 21.57 1.80 12.51
C GLY A 343 22.91 2.54 12.52
N THR A 344 23.06 3.39 11.52
CA THR A 344 24.23 4.27 11.30
C THR A 344 23.82 5.72 11.54
N TYR A 345 24.73 6.51 12.11
CA TYR A 345 24.49 7.91 12.43
C TYR A 345 25.70 8.79 12.12
N ILE A 346 25.44 10.07 11.89
CA ILE A 346 26.41 11.16 11.86
C ILE A 346 26.00 12.17 12.91
N THR A 347 26.89 12.54 13.82
CA THR A 347 26.69 13.67 14.73
C THR A 347 27.56 14.84 14.30
N PHE A 348 26.93 15.99 14.08
CA PHE A 348 27.61 17.20 13.65
C PHE A 348 27.93 18.10 14.84
N PHE A 349 29.15 18.63 14.84
CA PHE A 349 29.67 19.52 15.88
C PHE A 349 30.28 20.76 15.25
N GLN A 350 29.86 21.94 15.67
CA GLN A 350 30.49 23.19 15.31
C GLN A 350 31.65 23.49 16.27
N LEU A 351 32.84 23.70 15.73
CA LEU A 351 33.97 24.28 16.44
C LEU A 351 34.08 25.76 16.01
N PRO A 352 33.75 26.72 16.88
CA PRO A 352 33.67 28.13 16.49
C PRO A 352 35.04 28.75 16.21
N GLN A 353 36.09 28.26 16.85
CA GLN A 353 37.46 28.79 16.72
C GLN A 353 38.47 27.65 16.61
N ALA A 354 39.52 27.86 15.82
CA ALA A 354 40.57 26.86 15.68
C ALA A 354 41.26 26.60 17.02
N VAL A 355 41.61 25.34 17.28
CA VAL A 355 42.31 24.92 18.49
C VAL A 355 43.62 24.26 18.07
N THR A 356 44.74 24.77 18.57
CA THR A 356 46.07 24.34 18.10
C THR A 356 46.51 23.01 18.68
N ARG A 357 46.06 22.65 19.89
CA ARG A 357 46.47 21.41 20.58
C ARG A 357 45.31 20.78 21.36
N VAL A 358 44.82 19.64 20.88
CA VAL A 358 43.87 18.79 21.59
C VAL A 358 44.42 17.36 21.64
N ARG A 359 44.54 16.81 22.86
CA ARG A 359 44.89 15.39 23.05
C ARG A 359 43.67 14.52 22.78
N ILE A 360 43.82 13.54 21.89
CA ILE A 360 42.79 12.58 21.48
C ILE A 360 43.19 11.18 21.99
N GLY A 361 43.15 10.97 23.30
CA GLY A 361 43.48 9.68 23.91
C GLY A 361 44.87 9.16 23.51
N ALA A 362 44.91 7.93 22.99
CA ALA A 362 46.11 7.28 22.47
C ALA A 362 46.48 7.71 21.03
N LEU A 363 45.60 8.41 20.31
CA LEU A 363 45.83 8.83 18.93
C LEU A 363 46.88 9.95 18.84
N GLY A 364 47.07 10.74 19.90
CA GLY A 364 48.08 11.80 19.97
C GLY A 364 47.48 13.19 20.23
N THR A 365 48.22 14.23 19.88
CA THR A 365 47.81 15.64 20.03
C THR A 365 47.77 16.31 18.66
N PHE A 366 46.66 16.97 18.35
CA PHE A 366 46.40 17.54 17.02
C PHE A 366 45.84 18.96 17.09
N GLY A 367 46.00 19.70 16.01
CA GLY A 367 45.29 20.95 15.77
C GLY A 367 43.99 20.71 15.01
N PHE A 368 42.96 21.50 15.33
CA PHE A 368 41.62 21.42 14.75
C PHE A 368 41.23 22.81 14.22
N PRO A 369 41.15 23.01 12.90
CA PRO A 369 40.64 24.25 12.32
C PRO A 369 39.19 24.54 12.74
N ALA A 370 38.78 25.80 12.76
CA ALA A 370 37.36 26.13 12.94
C ALA A 370 36.51 25.49 11.81
N GLY A 371 35.26 25.13 12.11
CA GLY A 371 34.37 24.53 11.12
C GLY A 371 33.40 23.52 11.72
N CYS A 372 32.68 22.83 10.83
CA CYS A 372 31.75 21.78 11.17
C CYS A 372 32.42 20.41 11.07
N TYR A 373 32.25 19.60 12.10
CA TYR A 373 32.82 18.27 12.23
C TYR A 373 31.72 17.22 12.23
N ALA A 374 31.70 16.39 11.19
CA ALA A 374 30.80 15.26 11.05
C ALA A 374 31.47 14.00 11.63
N TYR A 375 30.95 13.50 12.75
CA TYR A 375 31.43 12.27 13.37
C TYR A 375 30.49 11.11 13.07
N LEU A 376 30.98 10.15 12.31
CA LEU A 376 30.25 8.98 11.84
C LEU A 376 30.42 7.81 12.82
N GLY A 377 29.36 7.01 12.96
CA GLY A 377 29.43 5.74 13.68
C GLY A 377 28.24 4.83 13.42
N SER A 378 28.38 3.57 13.83
CA SER A 378 27.28 2.62 13.91
C SER A 378 26.86 2.31 15.34
N ALA A 379 25.60 1.88 15.50
CA ALA A 379 24.99 1.62 16.80
C ALA A 379 24.16 0.33 16.80
N PHE A 380 24.84 -0.81 16.74
CA PHE A 380 24.24 -2.16 16.76
C PHE A 380 24.28 -2.83 18.15
N GLY A 381 24.52 -2.06 19.21
CA GLY A 381 24.50 -2.51 20.60
C GLY A 381 23.25 -2.07 21.35
N GLY A 382 23.15 -2.42 22.64
CA GLY A 382 22.01 -2.05 23.49
C GLY A 382 21.68 -0.55 23.45
N GLY A 383 20.39 -0.23 23.27
CA GLY A 383 19.88 1.14 23.15
C GLY A 383 20.07 1.81 21.79
N GLY A 384 20.75 1.16 20.84
CA GLY A 384 20.78 1.55 19.43
C GLY A 384 21.33 2.94 19.15
N VAL A 385 20.86 3.54 18.04
CA VAL A 385 21.23 4.88 17.60
C VAL A 385 20.92 5.91 18.68
N TRP A 386 19.77 5.80 19.36
CA TRP A 386 19.41 6.71 20.45
C TRP A 386 20.47 6.76 21.54
N ALA A 387 20.84 5.61 22.14
CA ALA A 387 21.78 5.61 23.24
C ALA A 387 23.16 6.17 22.83
N ARG A 388 23.59 5.87 21.60
CA ARG A 388 24.90 6.30 21.09
C ARG A 388 24.95 7.80 20.82
N THR A 389 23.96 8.31 20.11
CA THR A 389 23.83 9.74 19.80
C THR A 389 23.52 10.56 21.06
N ASN A 390 22.68 10.06 21.97
CA ASN A 390 22.40 10.70 23.26
C ASN A 390 23.69 10.93 24.04
N ARG A 391 24.59 9.94 24.06
CA ARG A 391 25.90 10.06 24.69
C ARG A 391 26.80 11.11 24.00
N HIS A 392 26.76 11.21 22.69
CA HIS A 392 27.54 12.24 21.96
C HIS A 392 27.03 13.65 22.24
N LEU A 393 25.72 13.79 22.44
CA LEU A 393 25.08 15.06 22.81
C LEU A 393 25.22 15.40 24.29
N THR A 394 25.45 14.40 25.15
CA THR A 394 25.69 14.60 26.58
C THR A 394 27.00 15.34 26.79
N ALA A 395 26.97 16.39 27.62
CA ALA A 395 28.13 17.24 27.87
C ALA A 395 29.32 16.48 28.46
N ASP A 396 29.08 15.80 29.58
CA ASP A 396 30.12 15.11 30.32
C ASP A 396 29.93 13.60 30.24
N THR A 397 30.88 12.95 29.58
CA THR A 397 30.92 11.49 29.47
C THR A 397 32.35 11.01 29.68
N PRO A 398 32.55 9.81 30.25
CA PRO A 398 33.87 9.18 30.33
C PRO A 398 34.53 9.16 28.95
N LYS A 399 35.84 9.41 28.86
CA LYS A 399 36.55 9.44 27.57
C LYS A 399 36.72 8.03 27.03
N LYS A 400 35.74 7.56 26.22
CA LYS A 400 35.76 6.22 25.62
C LYS A 400 36.07 6.27 24.13
N TRP A 401 35.51 7.24 23.41
CA TRP A 401 35.73 7.40 21.98
C TRP A 401 36.54 8.65 21.67
N ASN A 402 37.18 8.70 20.50
CA ASN A 402 37.99 9.85 20.10
C ASN A 402 37.19 11.15 20.14
N ILE A 403 35.91 11.13 19.74
CA ILE A 403 35.03 12.30 19.80
C ILE A 403 34.80 12.83 21.22
N ASP A 404 34.89 11.98 22.26
CA ASP A 404 34.70 12.41 23.65
C ASP A 404 35.78 13.42 24.08
N TRP A 405 36.94 13.43 23.42
CA TRP A 405 38.04 14.36 23.68
C TRP A 405 37.86 15.71 22.98
N LEU A 406 37.27 15.71 21.79
CA LEU A 406 37.06 16.91 20.98
C LEU A 406 35.75 17.62 21.33
N LYS A 407 34.66 16.86 21.51
CA LYS A 407 33.31 17.40 21.69
C LYS A 407 33.18 18.46 22.79
N PRO A 408 33.92 18.47 23.93
CA PRO A 408 33.77 19.53 24.92
C PRO A 408 34.11 20.94 24.40
N ARG A 409 34.85 21.04 23.30
CA ARG A 409 35.20 22.32 22.65
C ARG A 409 34.23 22.71 21.53
N CYS A 410 33.20 21.91 21.29
CA CYS A 410 32.28 22.09 20.18
C CYS A 410 30.84 22.22 20.67
N THR A 411 29.99 22.80 19.84
CA THR A 411 28.54 22.82 20.02
C THR A 411 27.92 21.79 19.07
N PRO A 412 27.09 20.83 19.53
CA PRO A 412 26.37 19.97 18.60
C PRO A 412 25.44 20.83 17.74
N VAL A 413 25.29 20.49 16.46
CA VAL A 413 24.44 21.26 15.52
C VAL A 413 23.35 20.43 14.86
N ALA A 414 23.63 19.15 14.59
CA ALA A 414 22.66 18.25 13.99
C ALA A 414 23.05 16.79 14.24
N VAL A 415 22.09 15.89 14.06
CA VAL A 415 22.33 14.46 13.97
C VAL A 415 21.59 13.95 12.75
N TRP A 416 22.29 13.22 11.90
CA TRP A 416 21.69 12.42 10.85
C TRP A 416 21.72 10.96 11.26
N TRP A 417 20.67 10.20 10.94
CA TRP A 417 20.68 8.76 11.19
C TRP A 417 19.81 8.02 10.20
N THR A 418 20.08 6.73 10.09
CA THR A 418 19.22 5.79 9.39
C THR A 418 18.93 4.60 10.30
N ASN A 419 17.76 3.99 10.12
CA ASN A 419 17.40 2.72 10.78
C ASN A 419 17.75 1.51 9.90
N GLU A 420 18.65 1.69 8.92
CA GLU A 420 19.15 0.61 8.08
C GLU A 420 19.79 -0.49 8.95
N ARG A 421 19.39 -1.74 8.72
CA ARG A 421 19.89 -2.88 9.50
C ARG A 421 21.22 -3.40 8.97
N ARG A 422 21.60 -3.03 7.75
CA ARG A 422 22.92 -3.30 7.21
C ARG A 422 23.96 -2.37 7.83
N HIS A 423 25.17 -2.89 8.02
CA HIS A 423 26.33 -2.08 8.42
C HIS A 423 26.81 -1.25 7.22
N VAL A 424 26.28 -0.04 7.09
CA VAL A 424 26.59 0.91 6.00
C VAL A 424 27.53 2.04 6.45
N GLU A 425 28.16 1.90 7.62
CA GLU A 425 29.07 2.91 8.16
C GLU A 425 30.21 3.22 7.20
N PHE A 426 30.79 2.21 6.56
CA PHE A 426 31.94 2.43 5.68
C PHE A 426 31.52 3.12 4.38
N ASP A 427 30.40 2.68 3.78
CA ASP A 427 29.83 3.34 2.62
C ASP A 427 29.49 4.81 2.92
N TRP A 428 28.96 5.11 4.12
CA TRP A 428 28.69 6.49 4.54
C TRP A 428 29.96 7.31 4.72
N ALA A 429 31.04 6.70 5.22
CA ALA A 429 32.33 7.39 5.38
C ALA A 429 32.87 7.84 4.02
N ASP A 430 32.87 6.94 3.04
CA ASP A 430 33.35 7.21 1.68
C ASP A 430 32.47 8.27 0.99
N LEU A 431 31.14 8.12 1.07
CA LEU A 431 30.22 9.10 0.48
C LEU A 431 30.32 10.49 1.11
N LEU A 432 30.64 10.56 2.40
CA LEU A 432 30.85 11.81 3.12
C LEU A 432 32.22 12.44 2.78
N ALA A 433 33.26 11.60 2.61
CA ALA A 433 34.58 12.00 2.14
C ALA A 433 34.54 12.64 0.75
N ASP A 434 33.67 12.13 -0.13
CA ASP A 434 33.52 12.64 -1.50
C ASP A 434 32.70 13.93 -1.60
N LEU A 435 32.16 14.45 -0.49
CA LEU A 435 31.40 15.70 -0.53
C LEU A 435 32.35 16.90 -0.72
N PRO A 436 31.94 17.92 -1.51
CA PRO A 436 32.72 19.15 -1.66
C PRO A 436 33.04 19.79 -0.30
N GLY A 437 34.31 20.15 -0.11
CA GLY A 437 34.80 20.79 1.12
C GLY A 437 35.12 19.83 2.27
N ALA A 438 35.03 18.51 2.06
CA ALA A 438 35.47 17.51 3.03
C ALA A 438 37.00 17.58 3.25
N THR A 439 37.42 17.55 4.50
CA THR A 439 38.83 17.54 4.91
C THR A 439 39.04 16.67 6.14
N PHE A 440 40.26 16.17 6.34
CA PHE A 440 40.60 15.20 7.40
C PHE A 440 41.70 15.76 8.32
N PRO A 441 41.36 16.57 9.34
CA PRO A 441 42.36 17.18 10.20
C PRO A 441 43.13 16.15 11.04
N VAL A 442 42.56 14.97 11.26
CA VAL A 442 43.21 13.86 11.98
C VAL A 442 42.90 12.54 11.26
N ARG A 443 43.94 11.94 10.68
CA ARG A 443 43.84 10.61 10.08
C ARG A 443 43.52 9.56 11.14
N ARG A 444 42.75 8.53 10.76
CA ARG A 444 42.30 7.40 11.59
C ARG A 444 41.46 7.78 12.81
N PHE A 445 40.96 9.01 12.89
CA PHE A 445 40.09 9.43 13.99
C PHE A 445 38.82 8.56 14.00
N GLY A 446 38.63 7.76 15.06
CA GLY A 446 37.49 6.84 15.16
C GLY A 446 37.59 5.57 14.30
N GLY A 447 38.67 5.36 13.53
CA GLY A 447 38.83 4.23 12.61
C GLY A 447 39.64 3.07 13.17
N ASN A 448 39.52 2.75 14.46
CA ASN A 448 40.24 1.62 15.05
C ASN A 448 39.72 0.27 14.55
N ASP A 449 38.45 0.22 14.14
CA ASP A 449 37.72 -0.93 13.61
C ASP A 449 37.55 -0.88 12.07
N ASN A 450 38.03 0.18 11.41
CA ASN A 450 37.99 0.35 9.96
C ASN A 450 39.35 0.77 9.38
N PRO A 451 40.17 -0.20 8.92
CA PRO A 451 41.48 0.09 8.35
C PRO A 451 41.44 0.85 7.02
N SER A 452 40.33 0.78 6.27
CA SER A 452 40.20 1.37 4.94
C SER A 452 39.69 2.81 4.96
N ALA A 453 39.01 3.27 6.01
CA ALA A 453 38.59 4.66 6.10
C ALA A 453 39.74 5.60 6.48
N GLU A 454 39.79 6.75 5.82
CA GLU A 454 40.76 7.80 6.13
C GLU A 454 40.56 8.37 7.55
N ALA A 455 39.32 8.64 7.93
CA ALA A 455 38.87 8.83 9.31
C ALA A 455 37.33 8.79 9.37
N HIS A 456 36.76 8.52 10.55
CA HIS A 456 35.31 8.66 10.80
C HIS A 456 34.93 10.08 11.27
N LEU A 457 35.90 11.01 11.24
CA LEU A 457 35.69 12.43 11.50
C LEU A 457 36.05 13.23 10.24
N VAL A 458 35.05 13.87 9.65
CA VAL A 458 35.21 14.71 8.46
C VAL A 458 34.92 16.16 8.83
N ARG A 459 35.76 17.10 8.37
CA ARG A 459 35.58 18.54 8.59
C ARG A 459 35.09 19.22 7.31
N PHE A 460 34.14 20.13 7.49
CA PHE A 460 33.58 21.04 6.50
C PHE A 460 33.62 22.48 7.02
N ASP A 461 33.46 23.47 6.14
CA ASP A 461 33.26 24.86 6.57
C ASP A 461 31.89 25.06 7.23
N THR A 462 30.85 24.42 6.67
CA THR A 462 29.46 24.45 7.17
C THR A 462 28.84 23.05 7.15
N VAL A 463 27.67 22.87 7.79
CA VAL A 463 26.95 21.60 7.74
C VAL A 463 26.57 21.31 6.27
N PRO A 464 26.96 20.15 5.71
CA PRO A 464 26.57 19.80 4.35
C PRO A 464 25.05 19.67 4.22
N ALA A 465 24.51 19.93 3.03
CA ALA A 465 23.07 19.81 2.80
C ALA A 465 22.63 18.32 2.81
N LEU A 466 21.70 17.97 3.71
CA LEU A 466 21.15 16.62 3.83
C LEU A 466 20.64 16.08 2.48
N ALA A 467 19.92 16.89 1.71
CA ALA A 467 19.37 16.49 0.41
C ALA A 467 20.45 16.06 -0.59
N THR A 468 21.64 16.65 -0.54
CA THR A 468 22.78 16.25 -1.38
C THR A 468 23.33 14.90 -0.92
N PHE A 469 23.48 14.70 0.39
CA PHE A 469 23.94 13.43 0.94
C PHE A 469 22.93 12.29 0.66
N GLN A 470 21.64 12.53 0.90
CA GLN A 470 20.56 11.58 0.62
C GLN A 470 20.55 11.14 -0.85
N ARG A 471 20.72 12.07 -1.81
CA ARG A 471 20.79 11.73 -3.25
C ARG A 471 21.97 10.81 -3.57
N ARG A 472 23.14 11.09 -2.99
CA ARG A 472 24.34 10.24 -3.18
C ARG A 472 24.15 8.86 -2.59
N VAL A 473 23.61 8.78 -1.37
CA VAL A 473 23.29 7.51 -0.71
C VAL A 473 22.29 6.69 -1.55
N GLN A 474 21.21 7.30 -2.05
CA GLN A 474 20.24 6.59 -2.89
C GLN A 474 20.83 6.15 -4.25
N HIS A 475 21.78 6.90 -4.79
CA HIS A 475 22.46 6.53 -6.04
C HIS A 475 23.42 5.36 -5.83
N ALA A 476 24.26 5.41 -4.79
CA ALA A 476 25.25 4.36 -4.49
C ALA A 476 24.59 3.10 -3.91
N MET A 477 23.54 3.27 -3.12
CA MET A 477 22.81 2.21 -2.42
C MET A 477 21.30 2.32 -2.69
N PRO A 478 20.81 1.91 -3.87
CA PRO A 478 19.39 1.94 -4.17
C PRO A 478 18.57 1.13 -3.14
N GLY A 479 17.53 1.77 -2.59
CA GLY A 479 16.67 1.13 -1.58
C GLY A 479 17.17 1.25 -0.14
N HIS A 480 18.26 1.99 0.09
CA HIS A 480 18.72 2.35 1.43
C HIS A 480 17.59 3.04 2.22
N ALA A 481 17.46 2.69 3.50
CA ALA A 481 16.45 3.28 4.39
C ALA A 481 16.56 4.82 4.46
N LEU A 482 15.46 5.49 4.82
CA LEU A 482 15.43 6.95 4.91
C LEU A 482 16.51 7.45 5.88
N ILE A 483 17.12 8.59 5.53
CA ILE A 483 18.02 9.32 6.42
C ILE A 483 17.21 10.45 7.05
N HIS A 484 17.14 10.41 8.36
CA HIS A 484 16.47 11.40 9.19
C HIS A 484 17.50 12.44 9.67
N GLU A 485 17.02 13.65 9.95
CA GLU A 485 17.82 14.72 10.55
C GLU A 485 17.07 15.34 11.72
N LYS A 486 17.83 15.68 12.77
CA LYS A 486 17.38 16.56 13.85
C LYS A 486 18.45 17.61 14.09
N THR A 487 18.07 18.88 13.95
CA THR A 487 18.91 20.01 14.37
C THR A 487 18.98 20.06 15.90
N VAL A 488 20.17 20.30 16.42
CA VAL A 488 20.44 20.37 17.86
C VAL A 488 21.09 21.72 18.11
N ASN A 489 20.44 22.62 18.84
CA ASN A 489 20.95 24.00 19.01
C ASN A 489 21.74 24.19 20.31
N ARG A 490 21.78 23.19 21.18
CA ARG A 490 22.48 23.26 22.47
C ARG A 490 22.87 21.89 22.97
N ARG A 491 23.95 21.86 23.76
CA ARG A 491 24.37 20.70 24.54
C ARG A 491 23.54 20.64 25.82
N THR A 492 23.03 19.48 26.21
CA THR A 492 22.29 19.32 27.47
C THR A 492 23.03 18.37 28.42
N ARG A 493 22.70 18.43 29.72
CA ARG A 493 23.21 17.47 30.72
C ARG A 493 22.66 16.05 30.51
N HIS A 494 21.53 15.92 29.82
CA HIS A 494 20.81 14.65 29.66
C HIS A 494 20.89 14.06 28.24
N GLY A 495 21.60 14.73 27.32
CA GLY A 495 21.81 14.32 25.94
C GLY A 495 20.89 15.05 24.96
N TRP A 496 19.90 14.36 24.40
CA TRP A 496 18.93 14.98 23.49
C TRP A 496 18.21 16.15 24.15
N PRO A 497 18.15 17.34 23.52
CA PRO A 497 17.27 18.40 23.99
C PRO A 497 15.81 17.99 23.78
N ASP A 498 15.00 18.30 24.80
CA ASP A 498 13.53 18.24 24.78
C ASP A 498 12.94 19.04 23.60
#